data_AF-A0A6L9X8F7-F1
#
_entry.id   AF-A0A6L9X8F7-F1
#
_cell.length_a   1.000
_cell.length_b   1.000
_cell.length_c   1.000
_cell.angle_alpha   90.00
_cell.angle_beta   90.00
_cell.angle_gamma   90.00
#
_symmetry.space_group_name_H-M   'P 1'
#
loop_
_entity.id
_entity.type
_entity.pdbx_description
1 polymer ?
#
loop_
_entity_poly.entity_id
_entity_poly.type
_entity_poly.pdbx_seq_one_letter_code
_entity_poly.pdbx_strand_id
1 'polypeptide(L)'
;MPITRTGLPHAVASTSQTQETSQASASQGVLDPGTVPPRRAETFDGLSALPNDLRREIAQRCGPRSLVRLGSVSRQMAEDTRDVRAFLTARPRYDPSLEFGDVHSAESMRVALDEVTHFPYPDDEDRSEQILRGYGRLAARIPSLPQAQRFEAFTAVLNHATRHSGNMAFRVVARLTDDLGCLPEDLRALAFHAILPSLIATRRQALQAAAGAAHVGHIGAVAEADAGGVQGDGEPGPQGAVAPAQGGAAGGIGGALPFNLLASAIRHLPEEAVNLAITEAAALQTGPRLLAEVTLRLHLVGLEPIHRFQQAYAQLAEHLARSGDGAEALTHLVALLNRLPDPGVRQAAFRELTRAVHALDSTESGAAVLRRLAGALPHQPAAVRYLCSLDVLAAAASLFPSEQIPVIAAVRAQAVAIPNQAAELIARCDDAIATASMMLATVSRRYMDM
;
A
#
# COMPACT_ATOMS: atom_id res chain seq x y z
N MET A 1 39.48 3.73 -23.18
CA MET A 1 40.51 3.09 -22.36
C MET A 1 40.91 4.03 -21.23
N PRO A 2 40.92 3.55 -19.97
CA PRO A 2 41.06 4.35 -18.76
C PRO A 2 42.51 4.44 -18.28
N ILE A 3 42.80 5.47 -17.48
CA ILE A 3 44.06 5.61 -16.72
C ILE A 3 43.79 5.26 -15.26
N THR A 4 44.74 4.49 -14.73
CA THR A 4 44.78 3.77 -13.46
C THR A 4 45.49 4.54 -12.34
N ARG A 5 45.05 4.26 -11.10
CA ARG A 5 45.77 4.28 -9.81
C ARG A 5 44.80 3.65 -8.79
N THR A 6 45.12 2.84 -7.79
CA THR A 6 46.30 2.09 -7.29
C THR A 6 45.76 1.28 -6.10
N GLY A 7 46.18 0.03 -5.88
CA GLY A 7 45.85 -0.71 -4.64
C GLY A 7 45.87 -2.24 -4.75
N LEU A 8 47.04 -2.85 -4.56
CA LEU A 8 47.32 -4.28 -4.28
C LEU A 8 47.88 -4.37 -2.83
N PRO A 9 48.07 -5.55 -2.20
CA PRO A 9 47.42 -6.85 -2.38
C PRO A 9 47.02 -7.55 -1.04
N HIS A 10 46.34 -8.69 -1.22
CA HIS A 10 45.99 -9.73 -0.26
C HIS A 10 47.15 -10.32 0.57
N ALA A 11 46.82 -10.79 1.78
CA ALA A 11 47.53 -11.87 2.45
C ALA A 11 46.53 -12.95 2.92
N VAL A 12 46.77 -14.17 2.45
CA VAL A 12 46.11 -15.44 2.79
C VAL A 12 47.12 -16.23 3.62
N ALA A 13 46.68 -16.82 4.75
CA ALA A 13 47.32 -17.97 5.41
C ALA A 13 46.29 -18.56 6.39
N SER A 14 45.68 -19.70 6.06
CA SER A 14 46.14 -21.06 6.36
C SER A 14 45.39 -21.66 7.55
N THR A 15 44.36 -22.42 7.22
CA THR A 15 43.72 -23.44 8.04
C THR A 15 44.54 -24.72 8.00
N SER A 16 44.97 -25.23 9.14
CA SER A 16 45.32 -26.65 9.31
C SER A 16 44.87 -27.15 10.67
N GLN A 17 44.14 -28.25 10.63
CA GLN A 17 43.50 -28.99 11.70
C GLN A 17 44.51 -29.76 12.56
N THR A 18 44.18 -29.93 13.85
CA THR A 18 44.47 -31.15 14.61
C THR A 18 43.34 -31.38 15.63
N GLN A 19 42.33 -32.11 15.16
CA GLN A 19 41.77 -33.33 15.74
C GLN A 19 42.05 -33.62 17.24
N GLU A 20 41.00 -33.59 18.07
CA GLU A 20 40.83 -34.53 19.19
C GLU A 20 39.35 -34.96 19.28
N THR A 21 39.14 -36.24 19.01
CA THR A 21 37.94 -37.05 19.27
C THR A 21 37.77 -37.30 20.77
N SER A 22 36.53 -37.38 21.26
CA SER A 22 36.10 -38.47 22.16
C SER A 22 34.57 -38.54 22.32
N GLN A 23 34.04 -39.73 22.00
CA GLN A 23 32.74 -40.22 22.40
C GLN A 23 32.78 -40.77 23.84
N ALA A 24 31.57 -40.87 24.42
CA ALA A 24 31.09 -41.91 25.34
C ALA A 24 31.26 -41.75 26.86
N SER A 25 30.07 -41.85 27.50
CA SER A 25 29.75 -42.56 28.74
C SER A 25 30.52 -42.24 30.02
N ALA A 26 29.78 -41.77 31.03
CA ALA A 26 30.08 -42.09 32.42
C ALA A 26 28.77 -42.32 33.19
N SER A 27 28.45 -43.60 33.42
CA SER A 27 27.51 -44.00 34.47
C SER A 27 28.31 -44.39 35.72
N GLN A 28 27.99 -43.68 36.81
CA GLN A 28 28.03 -44.08 38.22
C GLN A 28 29.36 -44.36 38.93
N GLY A 29 29.56 -43.60 40.01
CA GLY A 29 30.56 -43.85 41.05
C GLY A 29 30.55 -42.74 42.12
N VAL A 30 29.57 -42.82 43.02
CA VAL A 30 29.30 -42.01 44.23
C VAL A 30 30.54 -41.56 45.02
N LEU A 31 30.59 -40.27 45.40
CA LEU A 31 31.01 -39.77 46.72
C LEU A 31 30.35 -38.39 46.98
N ASP A 32 29.72 -38.26 48.16
CA ASP A 32 28.83 -37.18 48.61
C ASP A 32 29.55 -35.85 49.01
N PRO A 33 28.81 -34.74 49.22
CA PRO A 33 29.27 -33.38 49.00
C PRO A 33 29.88 -32.72 50.24
N GLY A 34 31.08 -32.15 50.09
CA GLY A 34 31.55 -31.08 50.98
C GLY A 34 30.98 -29.76 50.51
N THR A 35 30.03 -29.20 51.24
CA THR A 35 29.43 -27.88 51.06
C THR A 35 30.50 -26.77 50.95
N VAL A 36 30.88 -26.44 49.72
CA VAL A 36 31.48 -25.14 49.41
C VAL A 36 30.31 -24.25 48.99
N PRO A 37 29.97 -23.19 49.75
CA PRO A 37 28.95 -22.26 49.30
C PRO A 37 29.38 -21.69 47.94
N PRO A 38 28.46 -21.51 46.97
CA PRO A 38 28.83 -20.87 45.71
C PRO A 38 29.36 -19.49 46.07
N ARG A 39 30.67 -19.30 45.88
CA ARG A 39 31.33 -18.00 45.99
C ARG A 39 30.57 -17.12 45.01
N ARG A 40 29.67 -16.26 45.51
CA ARG A 40 28.97 -15.27 44.69
C ARG A 40 30.06 -14.62 43.86
N ALA A 41 29.98 -14.77 42.54
CA ALA A 41 30.78 -13.97 41.63
C ALA A 41 30.65 -12.53 42.13
N GLU A 42 31.80 -11.89 42.40
CA GLU A 42 31.85 -10.49 42.79
C GLU A 42 30.90 -9.74 41.86
N THR A 43 29.85 -9.15 42.43
CA THR A 43 28.85 -8.37 41.68
C THR A 43 29.62 -7.44 40.76
N PHE A 44 29.46 -7.61 39.45
CA PHE A 44 30.12 -6.77 38.45
C PHE A 44 29.62 -5.34 38.63
N ASP A 45 30.38 -4.54 39.38
CA ASP A 45 29.99 -3.16 39.73
C ASP A 45 30.52 -2.13 38.73
N GLY A 46 31.04 -2.59 37.58
CA GLY A 46 31.58 -1.73 36.52
C GLY A 46 30.55 -0.75 35.94
N LEU A 47 29.26 -1.07 36.05
CA LEU A 47 28.19 -0.14 35.65
C LEU A 47 28.07 1.06 36.60
N SER A 48 28.43 0.91 37.88
CA SER A 48 28.40 2.00 38.86
C SER A 48 29.48 3.06 38.59
N ALA A 49 30.54 2.69 37.87
CA ALA A 49 31.58 3.60 37.41
C ALA A 49 31.17 4.44 36.18
N LEU A 50 30.07 4.09 35.50
CA LEU A 50 29.58 4.88 34.37
C LEU A 50 28.97 6.20 34.86
N PRO A 51 29.11 7.30 34.10
CA PRO A 51 28.33 8.52 34.32
C PRO A 51 26.82 8.24 34.43
N ASN A 52 26.14 9.03 35.28
CA ASN A 52 24.71 8.88 35.55
C ASN A 52 23.86 8.88 34.26
N ASP A 53 24.20 9.75 33.30
CA ASP A 53 23.47 9.87 32.05
C ASP A 53 23.53 8.58 31.22
N LEU A 54 24.71 7.94 31.14
CA LEU A 54 24.88 6.65 30.45
C LEU A 54 24.16 5.52 31.17
N ARG A 55 24.13 5.53 32.51
CA ARG A 55 23.36 4.54 33.29
C ARG A 55 21.86 4.69 33.04
N ARG A 56 21.34 5.92 32.99
CA ARG A 56 19.94 6.19 32.66
C ARG A 56 19.60 5.73 31.25
N GLU A 57 20.45 6.00 30.27
CA GLU A 57 20.24 5.55 28.88
C GLU A 57 20.17 4.02 28.79
N ILE A 58 21.05 3.32 29.51
CA ILE A 58 21.03 1.85 29.58
C ILE A 58 19.72 1.35 30.21
N ALA A 59 19.32 1.92 31.34
CA ALA A 59 18.08 1.55 32.02
C ALA A 59 16.84 1.77 31.14
N GLN A 60 16.75 2.91 30.46
CA GLN A 60 15.63 3.25 29.58
C GLN A 60 15.48 2.31 28.38
N ARG A 61 16.55 1.61 27.98
CA ARG A 61 16.52 0.66 26.88
C ARG A 61 16.17 -0.77 27.30
N CYS A 62 16.13 -1.05 28.59
CA CYS A 62 15.92 -2.39 29.12
C CYS A 62 14.46 -2.63 29.48
N GLY A 63 13.93 -3.80 29.09
CA GLY A 63 12.63 -4.23 29.56
C GLY A 63 12.64 -4.66 31.03
N PRO A 64 11.46 -4.93 31.62
CA PRO A 64 11.28 -5.23 33.04
C PRO A 64 12.19 -6.34 33.58
N ARG A 65 12.38 -7.46 32.85
CA ARG A 65 13.25 -8.56 33.33
C ARG A 65 14.71 -8.18 33.20
N SER A 66 15.07 -7.47 32.12
CA SER A 66 16.41 -6.92 31.91
C SER A 66 16.79 -5.89 32.97
N LEU A 67 15.85 -5.05 33.41
CA LEU A 67 16.00 -4.12 34.54
C LEU A 67 16.19 -4.86 35.87
N VAL A 68 15.46 -5.94 36.11
CA VAL A 68 15.66 -6.79 37.29
C VAL A 68 17.07 -7.40 37.29
N ARG A 69 17.55 -7.88 36.14
CA ARG A 69 18.92 -8.38 35.98
C ARG A 69 19.96 -7.28 36.22
N LEU A 70 19.79 -6.09 35.64
CA LEU A 70 20.68 -4.94 35.88
C LEU A 70 20.81 -4.59 37.36
N GLY A 71 19.69 -4.51 38.08
CA GLY A 71 19.69 -4.24 39.51
C GLY A 71 20.23 -5.39 40.37
N SER A 72 20.34 -6.60 39.85
CA SER A 72 21.02 -7.71 40.54
C SER A 72 22.55 -7.67 40.37
N VAL A 73 23.04 -6.98 39.33
CA VAL A 73 24.46 -6.94 38.95
C VAL A 73 25.16 -5.68 39.48
N SER A 74 24.47 -4.53 39.52
CA SER A 74 24.99 -3.26 40.07
C SER A 74 24.05 -2.67 41.12
N ARG A 75 24.61 -2.28 42.28
CA ARG A 75 23.82 -1.62 43.35
C ARG A 75 23.30 -0.27 42.89
N GLN A 76 24.11 0.51 42.19
CA GLN A 76 23.70 1.82 41.70
C GLN A 76 22.58 1.71 40.66
N MET A 77 22.66 0.76 39.74
CA MET A 77 21.55 0.47 38.82
C MET A 77 20.29 0.00 39.55
N ALA A 78 20.44 -0.70 40.67
CA ALA A 78 19.31 -1.13 41.49
C ALA A 78 18.58 0.06 42.12
N GLU A 79 19.31 1.05 42.61
CA GLU A 79 18.73 2.28 43.14
C GLU A 79 18.09 3.12 42.01
N ASP A 80 18.83 3.35 40.92
CA ASP A 80 18.42 4.19 39.80
C ASP A 80 17.13 3.67 39.09
N THR A 81 16.84 2.37 39.18
CA THR A 81 15.68 1.72 38.51
C THR A 81 14.59 1.24 39.47
N ARG A 82 14.71 1.51 40.77
CA ARG A 82 13.85 0.94 41.82
C ARG A 82 12.36 1.28 41.60
N ASP A 83 12.07 2.54 41.33
CA ASP A 83 10.69 3.03 41.23
C ASP A 83 10.00 2.51 39.97
N VAL A 84 10.72 2.52 38.85
CA VAL A 84 10.26 1.97 37.56
C VAL A 84 9.97 0.46 37.69
N ARG A 85 10.87 -0.29 38.35
CA ARG A 85 10.66 -1.72 38.59
C ARG A 85 9.47 -1.98 39.50
N ALA A 86 9.31 -1.20 40.57
CA ALA A 86 8.18 -1.32 41.48
C ALA A 86 6.84 -1.08 40.75
N PHE A 87 6.78 -0.04 39.91
CA PHE A 87 5.61 0.29 39.10
C PHE A 87 5.24 -0.83 38.11
N LEU A 88 6.19 -1.31 37.32
CA LEU A 88 5.95 -2.37 36.32
C LEU A 88 5.60 -3.71 36.97
N THR A 89 6.18 -4.01 38.14
CA THR A 89 5.83 -5.20 38.92
C THR A 89 4.40 -5.12 39.44
N ALA A 90 3.93 -3.94 39.85
CA ALA A 90 2.56 -3.72 40.30
C ALA A 90 1.54 -3.77 39.15
N ARG A 91 1.96 -3.51 37.91
CA ARG A 91 1.08 -3.49 36.73
C ARG A 91 1.67 -4.27 35.54
N PRO A 92 1.70 -5.61 35.60
CA PRO A 92 2.35 -6.44 34.58
C PRO A 92 1.66 -6.44 33.20
N ARG A 93 0.42 -5.94 33.09
CA ARG A 93 -0.31 -5.77 31.81
C ARG A 93 -0.47 -4.30 31.42
N TYR A 94 0.31 -3.41 32.02
CA TYR A 94 0.27 -2.00 31.71
C TYR A 94 0.78 -1.77 30.28
N ASP A 95 -0.11 -1.30 29.41
CA ASP A 95 0.27 -0.81 28.09
C ASP A 95 0.49 0.72 28.19
N PRO A 96 1.75 1.19 28.32
CA PRO A 96 2.06 2.61 28.45
C PRO A 96 1.62 3.39 27.21
N SER A 97 1.45 2.67 26.09
CA SER A 97 1.15 3.29 24.82
C SER A 97 -0.22 3.96 24.80
N LEU A 98 -1.13 3.56 25.70
CA LEU A 98 -2.43 4.20 25.94
C LEU A 98 -2.34 5.52 26.73
N GLU A 99 -1.25 5.74 27.48
CA GLU A 99 -1.14 6.80 28.50
C GLU A 99 -0.08 7.89 28.19
N PHE A 100 0.59 7.87 27.02
CA PHE A 100 1.64 8.83 26.65
C PHE A 100 1.18 10.30 26.42
N GLY A 101 0.39 10.83 27.34
CA GLY A 101 0.30 12.26 27.60
C GLY A 101 -0.92 12.95 27.00
N ASP A 102 -1.31 14.00 27.72
CA ASP A 102 -2.17 15.08 27.30
C ASP A 102 -1.40 15.97 26.32
N VAL A 103 -1.42 15.60 25.03
CA VAL A 103 -0.68 16.32 23.98
C VAL A 103 -1.47 17.55 23.55
N HIS A 104 -0.94 18.73 23.84
CA HIS A 104 -1.60 20.02 23.59
C HIS A 104 -0.79 20.95 22.70
N SER A 105 0.48 20.60 22.48
CA SER A 105 1.41 21.36 21.64
C SER A 105 2.40 20.48 20.88
N ALA A 106 3.05 21.04 19.87
CA ALA A 106 4.14 20.36 19.15
C ALA A 106 5.34 20.02 20.05
N GLU A 107 5.63 20.84 21.07
CA GLU A 107 6.67 20.56 22.05
C GLU A 107 6.30 19.36 22.92
N SER A 108 5.07 19.36 23.49
CA SER A 108 4.58 18.20 24.25
C SER A 108 4.50 16.93 23.41
N MET A 109 4.24 17.05 22.09
CA MET A 109 4.28 15.92 21.16
C MET A 109 5.69 15.33 21.06
N ARG A 110 6.74 16.16 20.97
CA ARG A 110 8.13 15.68 20.93
C ARG A 110 8.53 14.99 22.21
N VAL A 111 8.16 15.55 23.36
CA VAL A 111 8.40 14.93 24.67
C VAL A 111 7.71 13.57 24.75
N ALA A 112 6.44 13.49 24.37
CA ALA A 112 5.71 12.23 24.34
C ALA A 112 6.32 11.20 23.37
N LEU A 113 6.78 11.62 22.19
CA LEU A 113 7.50 10.74 21.25
C LEU A 113 8.80 10.20 21.85
N ASP A 114 9.53 11.04 22.58
CA ASP A 114 10.76 10.64 23.26
C ASP A 114 10.48 9.65 24.41
N GLU A 115 9.44 9.91 25.21
CA GLU A 115 8.96 9.01 26.26
C GLU A 115 8.56 7.64 25.69
N VAL A 116 7.82 7.61 24.58
CA VAL A 116 7.46 6.37 23.88
C VAL A 116 8.71 5.59 23.47
N THR A 117 9.74 6.27 22.98
CA THR A 117 10.98 5.67 22.47
C THR A 117 11.78 5.02 23.60
N HIS A 118 11.84 5.69 24.74
CA HIS A 118 12.66 5.35 25.90
C HIS A 118 11.89 4.60 26.99
N PHE A 119 10.63 4.23 26.73
CA PHE A 119 9.85 3.47 27.69
C PHE A 119 10.39 2.01 27.81
N PRO A 120 10.53 1.49 29.05
CA PRO A 120 10.98 0.12 29.31
C PRO A 120 9.84 -0.90 29.10
N TYR A 121 9.55 -1.24 27.84
CA TYR A 121 8.51 -2.22 27.47
C TYR A 121 8.83 -3.65 27.93
N PRO A 122 7.82 -4.49 28.18
CA PRO A 122 7.97 -5.92 28.47
C PRO A 122 8.90 -6.63 27.46
N ASP A 123 9.83 -7.47 27.94
CA ASP A 123 10.83 -8.15 27.10
C ASP A 123 10.22 -9.23 26.18
N ASP A 124 8.97 -9.62 26.41
CA ASP A 124 8.20 -10.59 25.62
C ASP A 124 7.49 -9.99 24.40
N GLU A 125 7.51 -8.67 24.26
CA GLU A 125 6.91 -7.95 23.13
C GLU A 125 7.97 -7.37 22.19
N ASP A 126 7.63 -7.24 20.90
CA ASP A 126 8.49 -6.52 19.97
C ASP A 126 8.48 -5.02 20.32
N ARG A 127 9.58 -4.57 20.93
CA ARG A 127 9.79 -3.17 21.33
C ARG A 127 9.54 -2.20 20.18
N SER A 128 9.98 -2.52 18.96
CA SER A 128 9.79 -1.64 17.81
C SER A 128 8.32 -1.52 17.45
N GLU A 129 7.57 -2.62 17.56
CA GLU A 129 6.13 -2.63 17.34
C GLU A 129 5.40 -1.77 18.36
N GLN A 130 5.76 -1.86 19.64
CA GLN A 130 5.14 -1.06 20.70
C GLN A 130 5.42 0.43 20.57
N ILE A 131 6.67 0.79 20.24
CA ILE A 131 7.04 2.17 19.92
C ILE A 131 6.17 2.70 18.78
N LEU A 132 6.02 1.94 17.70
CA LEU A 132 5.22 2.33 16.55
C LEU A 132 3.72 2.43 16.85
N ARG A 133 3.18 1.57 17.74
CA ARG A 133 1.81 1.72 18.25
C ARG A 133 1.65 3.01 19.05
N GLY A 134 2.63 3.37 19.88
CA GLY A 134 2.68 4.65 20.57
C GLY A 134 2.67 5.84 19.60
N TYR A 135 3.58 5.85 18.62
CA TYR A 135 3.62 6.88 17.57
C TYR A 135 2.31 6.97 16.79
N GLY A 136 1.68 5.84 16.46
CA GLY A 136 0.39 5.82 15.78
C GLY A 136 -0.74 6.47 16.59
N ARG A 137 -0.72 6.34 17.93
CA ARG A 137 -1.68 7.04 18.81
C ARG A 137 -1.35 8.51 18.97
N LEU A 138 -0.07 8.88 19.03
CA LEU A 138 0.35 10.28 19.03
C LEU A 138 -0.01 11.00 17.71
N ALA A 139 0.19 10.35 16.56
CA ALA A 139 -0.25 10.84 15.26
C ALA A 139 -1.75 11.20 15.25
N ALA A 140 -2.58 10.39 15.93
CA ALA A 140 -4.02 10.62 16.07
C ALA A 140 -4.39 11.96 16.69
N ARG A 141 -3.47 12.56 17.46
CA ARG A 141 -3.71 13.81 18.21
C ARG A 141 -3.38 15.05 17.39
N ILE A 142 -2.66 14.93 16.27
CA ILE A 142 -2.28 16.08 15.44
C ILE A 142 -3.49 16.94 15.05
N PRO A 143 -4.65 16.39 14.62
CA PRO A 143 -5.80 17.23 14.26
C PRO A 143 -6.36 18.07 15.42
N SER A 144 -6.15 17.66 16.67
CA SER A 144 -6.61 18.39 17.86
C SER A 144 -5.68 19.52 18.31
N LEU A 145 -4.46 19.58 17.76
CA LEU A 145 -3.51 20.65 18.06
C LEU A 145 -3.93 21.99 17.42
N PRO A 146 -3.45 23.13 17.95
CA PRO A 146 -3.56 24.42 17.28
C PRO A 146 -2.98 24.37 15.87
N GLN A 147 -3.67 24.96 14.89
CA GLN A 147 -3.32 24.84 13.46
C GLN A 147 -1.85 25.18 13.17
N ALA A 148 -1.32 26.24 13.80
CA ALA A 148 0.07 26.67 13.63
C ALA A 148 1.11 25.62 14.05
N GLN A 149 0.75 24.68 14.93
CA GLN A 149 1.65 23.67 15.50
C GLN A 149 1.52 22.30 14.82
N ARG A 150 0.48 22.10 14.00
CA ARG A 150 0.19 20.79 13.39
C ARG A 150 1.30 20.31 12.46
N PHE A 151 1.89 21.22 11.67
CA PHE A 151 2.99 20.87 10.77
C PHE A 151 4.23 20.43 11.53
N GLU A 152 4.60 21.15 12.60
CA GLU A 152 5.74 20.81 13.44
C GLU A 152 5.56 19.45 14.14
N ALA A 153 4.37 19.19 14.68
CA ALA A 153 4.01 17.90 15.27
C ALA A 153 4.03 16.77 14.23
N PHE A 154 3.49 17.01 13.03
CA PHE A 154 3.52 16.08 11.91
C PHE A 154 4.96 15.68 11.54
N THR A 155 5.84 16.66 11.36
CA THR A 155 7.25 16.42 11.04
C THR A 155 7.97 15.67 12.16
N ALA A 156 7.64 15.96 13.42
CA ALA A 156 8.20 15.23 14.56
C ALA A 156 7.82 13.74 14.52
N VAL A 157 6.53 13.42 14.35
CA VAL A 157 6.07 12.02 14.25
C VAL A 157 6.69 11.33 13.03
N LEU A 158 6.72 12.00 11.87
CA LEU A 158 7.34 11.46 10.66
C LEU A 158 8.82 11.12 10.89
N ASN A 159 9.60 12.03 11.48
CA ASN A 159 11.03 11.83 11.76
C ASN A 159 11.30 10.69 12.76
N HIS A 160 10.38 10.44 13.69
CA HIS A 160 10.47 9.30 14.60
C HIS A 160 10.09 7.99 13.89
N ALA A 161 8.99 7.98 13.13
CA ALA A 161 8.50 6.79 12.43
C ALA A 161 9.50 6.29 11.36
N THR A 162 10.21 7.19 10.68
CA THR A 162 11.18 6.84 9.62
C THR A 162 12.43 6.13 10.10
N ARG A 163 12.70 6.14 11.41
CA ARG A 163 13.80 5.37 12.03
C ARG A 163 13.49 3.89 12.14
N HIS A 164 12.23 3.50 11.93
CA HIS A 164 11.76 2.13 12.00
C HIS A 164 11.34 1.62 10.63
N SER A 165 11.27 0.30 10.51
CA SER A 165 10.93 -0.40 9.26
C SER A 165 9.78 -1.38 9.47
N GLY A 166 9.18 -1.85 8.36
CA GLY A 166 8.15 -2.88 8.37
C GLY A 166 6.71 -2.35 8.39
N ASN A 167 5.75 -3.27 8.56
CA ASN A 167 4.33 -3.01 8.36
C ASN A 167 3.75 -1.96 9.33
N MET A 168 4.18 -1.97 10.59
CA MET A 168 3.72 -0.97 11.56
C MET A 168 4.25 0.43 11.24
N ALA A 169 5.49 0.55 10.78
CA ALA A 169 6.04 1.83 10.33
C ALA A 169 5.24 2.37 9.14
N PHE A 170 4.90 1.51 8.19
CA PHE A 170 4.02 1.87 7.07
C PHE A 170 2.65 2.36 7.55
N ARG A 171 2.03 1.73 8.56
CA ARG A 171 0.73 2.17 9.10
C ARG A 171 0.78 3.56 9.73
N VAL A 172 1.85 3.90 10.45
CA VAL A 172 2.01 5.24 11.03
C VAL A 172 2.17 6.28 9.92
N VAL A 173 3.02 6.00 8.92
CA VAL A 173 3.26 6.92 7.79
C VAL A 173 2.01 7.05 6.90
N ALA A 174 1.28 5.96 6.64
CA ALA A 174 0.02 5.99 5.91
C ALA A 174 -1.03 6.85 6.64
N ARG A 175 -1.14 6.71 7.96
CA ARG A 175 -2.04 7.55 8.76
C ARG A 175 -1.69 9.04 8.65
N LEU A 176 -0.41 9.38 8.80
CA LEU A 176 0.04 10.76 8.60
C LEU A 176 -0.32 11.29 7.21
N THR A 177 -0.23 10.42 6.19
CA THR A 177 -0.62 10.75 4.81
C THR A 177 -2.12 11.04 4.68
N ASP A 178 -2.98 10.26 5.35
CA ASP A 178 -4.43 10.53 5.42
C ASP A 178 -4.75 11.84 6.16
N ASP A 179 -3.96 12.17 7.20
CA ASP A 179 -4.16 13.36 8.02
C ASP A 179 -3.60 14.65 7.39
N LEU A 180 -3.06 14.62 6.17
CA LEU A 180 -2.51 15.81 5.48
C LEU A 180 -3.50 16.99 5.43
N GLY A 181 -4.81 16.71 5.33
CA GLY A 181 -5.85 17.73 5.32
C GLY A 181 -5.95 18.55 6.61
N CYS A 182 -5.42 18.07 7.73
CA CYS A 182 -5.44 18.82 8.99
C CYS A 182 -4.37 19.93 9.06
N LEU A 183 -3.38 19.91 8.17
CA LEU A 183 -2.28 20.87 8.13
C LEU A 183 -2.70 22.22 7.54
N PRO A 184 -1.98 23.32 7.86
CA PRO A 184 -2.11 24.60 7.16
C PRO A 184 -1.97 24.41 5.64
N GLU A 185 -2.85 25.03 4.86
CA GLU A 185 -2.96 24.84 3.40
C GLU A 185 -1.63 25.03 2.68
N ASP A 186 -0.93 26.12 2.99
CA ASP A 186 0.38 26.50 2.41
C ASP A 186 1.48 25.46 2.67
N LEU A 187 1.31 24.58 3.66
CA LEU A 187 2.30 23.57 4.05
C LEU A 187 1.94 22.15 3.60
N ARG A 188 0.76 21.93 3.02
CA ARG A 188 0.30 20.58 2.65
C ARG A 188 1.13 19.97 1.52
N ALA A 189 1.45 20.76 0.49
CA ALA A 189 2.29 20.31 -0.61
C ALA A 189 3.70 19.92 -0.09
N LEU A 190 4.29 20.77 0.75
CA LEU A 190 5.58 20.49 1.39
C LEU A 190 5.54 19.20 2.22
N ALA A 191 4.49 19.01 3.03
CA ALA A 191 4.31 17.80 3.82
C ALA A 191 4.14 16.54 2.94
N PHE A 192 3.39 16.65 1.85
CA PHE A 192 3.20 15.56 0.88
C PHE A 192 4.53 15.12 0.25
N HIS A 193 5.34 16.07 -0.25
CA HIS A 193 6.64 15.75 -0.82
C HIS A 193 7.60 15.17 0.22
N ALA A 194 7.53 15.63 1.48
CA ALA A 194 8.37 15.13 2.56
C ALA A 194 8.02 13.68 2.98
N ILE A 195 6.73 13.32 2.99
CA ILE A 195 6.29 11.99 3.44
C ILE A 195 6.42 10.89 2.39
N LEU A 196 6.37 11.26 1.10
CA LEU A 196 6.31 10.33 -0.02
C LEU A 196 7.50 9.33 -0.06
N PRO A 197 8.78 9.74 0.11
CA PRO A 197 9.92 8.81 0.16
C PRO A 197 9.78 7.76 1.27
N SER A 198 9.38 8.21 2.46
CA SER A 198 9.20 7.36 3.64
C SER A 198 8.05 6.37 3.47
N LEU A 199 6.97 6.80 2.83
CA LEU A 199 5.82 5.96 2.55
C LEU A 199 6.18 4.81 1.59
N ILE A 200 6.97 5.08 0.56
CA ILE A 200 7.47 4.05 -0.39
C ILE A 200 8.42 3.08 0.33
N ALA A 201 9.38 3.62 1.07
CA ALA A 201 10.42 2.82 1.73
C ALA A 201 9.79 1.81 2.71
N THR A 202 8.89 2.30 3.57
CA THR A 202 8.18 1.46 4.55
C THR A 202 7.23 0.46 3.87
N ARG A 203 6.54 0.83 2.78
CA ARG A 203 5.70 -0.10 2.01
C ARG A 203 6.51 -1.25 1.41
N ARG A 204 7.65 -0.94 0.77
CA ARG A 204 8.52 -1.94 0.15
C ARG A 204 9.03 -2.93 1.18
N GLN A 205 9.51 -2.44 2.32
CA GLN A 205 9.97 -3.28 3.43
C GLN A 205 8.84 -4.15 4.00
N ALA A 206 7.63 -3.60 4.17
CA ALA A 206 6.48 -4.35 4.65
C ALA A 206 6.12 -5.53 3.71
N LEU A 207 6.18 -5.30 2.39
CA LEU A 207 5.92 -6.34 1.40
C LEU A 207 7.03 -7.40 1.35
N GLN A 208 8.29 -6.99 1.50
CA GLN A 208 9.43 -7.91 1.60
C GLN A 208 9.32 -8.82 2.83
N ALA A 209 8.94 -8.26 3.98
CA ALA A 209 8.71 -9.03 5.20
C ALA A 209 7.56 -10.03 5.05
N ALA A 210 6.45 -9.61 4.42
CA ALA A 210 5.31 -10.50 4.16
C ALA A 210 5.68 -11.64 3.19
N ALA A 211 6.47 -11.37 2.15
CA ALA A 211 6.95 -12.38 1.21
C ALA A 211 7.91 -13.38 1.89
N GLY A 212 8.80 -12.89 2.76
CA GLY A 212 9.70 -13.74 3.56
C GLY A 212 8.94 -14.66 4.52
N ALA A 213 7.93 -14.15 5.22
CA ALA A 213 7.09 -14.94 6.11
C ALA A 213 6.29 -16.04 5.36
N ALA A 214 5.77 -15.72 4.17
CA ALA A 214 5.08 -16.71 3.34
C ALA A 214 6.02 -17.83 2.85
N HIS A 215 7.28 -17.51 2.54
CA HIS A 215 8.27 -18.50 2.12
C HIS A 215 8.72 -19.41 3.27
N VAL A 216 8.91 -18.87 4.48
CA VAL A 216 9.23 -19.65 5.69
C VAL A 216 8.05 -20.53 6.11
N GLY A 217 6.81 -20.03 6.00
CA GLY A 217 5.61 -20.84 6.25
C GLY A 217 5.46 -22.00 5.26
N HIS A 218 5.92 -21.83 4.01
CA HIS A 218 5.93 -22.91 3.01
C HIS A 218 7.00 -23.96 3.29
N ILE A 219 8.19 -23.57 3.75
CA ILE A 219 9.25 -24.51 4.18
C ILE A 219 8.86 -25.25 5.48
N GLY A 220 8.20 -24.56 6.42
CA GLY A 220 7.68 -25.16 7.65
C GLY A 220 6.58 -26.20 7.38
N ALA A 221 5.66 -25.91 6.45
CA ALA A 221 4.63 -26.87 6.04
C ALA A 221 5.20 -28.09 5.31
N VAL A 222 6.30 -27.94 4.56
CA VAL A 222 7.00 -29.07 3.93
C VAL A 222 7.77 -29.90 4.97
N ALA A 223 8.28 -29.27 6.05
CA ALA A 223 8.94 -29.98 7.15
C ALA A 223 7.95 -30.69 8.09
N GLU A 224 6.72 -30.18 8.28
CA GLU A 224 5.67 -30.83 9.08
C GLU A 224 4.91 -31.90 8.28
N ALA A 225 4.87 -31.82 6.94
CA ALA A 225 4.28 -32.87 6.09
C ALA A 225 5.10 -34.17 6.04
N ASP A 226 6.36 -34.15 6.49
CA ASP A 226 7.22 -35.35 6.57
C ASP A 226 7.21 -36.00 7.97
N ALA A 227 6.43 -35.46 8.90
CA ALA A 227 6.31 -35.95 10.27
C ALA A 227 4.83 -36.10 10.69
N GLY A 228 4.05 -36.87 9.92
CA GLY A 228 2.63 -37.04 10.25
C GLY A 228 1.86 -38.01 9.37
N GLY A 229 2.37 -39.21 9.12
CA GLY A 229 1.53 -40.29 8.61
C GLY A 229 0.67 -40.83 9.75
N VAL A 230 -0.66 -40.62 9.72
CA VAL A 230 -1.73 -41.60 10.01
C VAL A 230 -3.11 -40.95 9.73
N GLN A 231 -3.95 -41.71 9.02
CA GLN A 231 -5.33 -41.48 8.59
C GLN A 231 -6.33 -40.92 9.62
N GLY A 232 -7.32 -40.18 9.10
CA GLY A 232 -8.63 -39.99 9.73
C GLY A 232 -9.58 -39.15 8.88
N ASP A 233 -10.55 -39.79 8.23
CA ASP A 233 -11.68 -39.17 7.52
C ASP A 233 -12.51 -38.26 8.43
N GLY A 234 -12.95 -37.11 7.89
CA GLY A 234 -13.98 -36.27 8.49
C GLY A 234 -14.05 -34.87 7.90
N GLU A 235 -15.04 -34.62 7.05
CA GLU A 235 -15.47 -33.25 6.67
C GLU A 235 -15.78 -32.39 7.91
N PRO A 236 -15.52 -31.07 7.86
CA PRO A 236 -16.65 -30.16 7.68
C PRO A 236 -16.38 -28.97 6.74
N GLY A 237 -17.48 -28.45 6.18
CA GLY A 237 -17.58 -27.39 5.19
C GLY A 237 -17.24 -25.95 5.64
N PRO A 238 -17.53 -24.95 4.77
CA PRO A 238 -16.60 -23.85 4.51
C PRO A 238 -16.89 -22.59 5.32
N GLN A 239 -15.82 -22.02 5.91
CA GLN A 239 -15.76 -20.62 6.30
C GLN A 239 -14.48 -20.01 5.73
N GLY A 240 -14.59 -18.84 5.10
CA GLY A 240 -13.45 -18.04 4.69
C GLY A 240 -13.56 -17.53 3.26
N ALA A 241 -14.41 -16.52 3.06
CA ALA A 241 -14.34 -15.67 1.88
C ALA A 241 -12.99 -14.91 1.90
N VAL A 242 -12.02 -15.43 1.13
CA VAL A 242 -10.79 -14.72 0.79
C VAL A 242 -11.00 -14.08 -0.58
N ALA A 243 -10.96 -12.76 -0.62
CA ALA A 243 -11.02 -11.96 -1.84
C ALA A 243 -9.87 -12.33 -2.81
N PRO A 244 -10.08 -12.24 -4.14
CA PRO A 244 -9.23 -12.89 -5.11
C PRO A 244 -7.88 -12.18 -5.27
N ALA A 245 -6.86 -13.03 -5.43
CA ALA A 245 -5.51 -12.72 -5.83
C ALA A 245 -5.46 -11.90 -7.13
N GLN A 246 -4.62 -10.89 -7.14
CA GLN A 246 -4.10 -10.29 -8.36
C GLN A 246 -3.11 -11.30 -8.98
N GLY A 247 -3.46 -11.92 -10.12
CA GLY A 247 -2.50 -12.64 -10.98
C GLY A 247 -1.50 -11.63 -11.56
N GLY A 248 -0.19 -11.85 -11.55
CA GLY A 248 0.57 -12.94 -12.20
C GLY A 248 1.23 -12.31 -13.45
N ALA A 249 2.52 -12.37 -13.75
CA ALA A 249 3.65 -13.15 -13.26
C ALA A 249 4.97 -12.39 -13.58
N ALA A 250 6.09 -12.91 -13.05
CA ALA A 250 7.49 -12.49 -13.22
C ALA A 250 8.02 -11.37 -12.29
N GLY A 251 8.63 -11.81 -11.19
CA GLY A 251 9.88 -11.21 -10.68
C GLY A 251 9.90 -9.71 -10.42
N GLY A 252 8.99 -9.20 -9.60
CA GLY A 252 9.12 -7.86 -9.02
C GLY A 252 8.39 -7.82 -7.69
N ILE A 253 9.11 -7.66 -6.59
CA ILE A 253 8.51 -7.31 -5.30
C ILE A 253 8.02 -5.86 -5.45
N GLY A 254 6.86 -5.69 -6.08
CA GLY A 254 6.31 -4.42 -6.51
C GLY A 254 5.76 -3.65 -5.32
N GLY A 255 6.51 -2.67 -4.84
CA GLY A 255 6.17 -1.75 -3.75
C GLY A 255 5.07 -0.74 -4.07
N ALA A 256 4.03 -1.12 -4.83
CA ALA A 256 2.96 -0.21 -5.23
C ALA A 256 2.21 0.35 -4.01
N LEU A 257 2.08 1.67 -3.98
CA LEU A 257 1.32 2.38 -2.95
C LEU A 257 -0.18 2.27 -3.27
N PRO A 258 -1.05 2.11 -2.25
CA PRO A 258 -2.49 2.11 -2.48
C PRO A 258 -2.95 3.42 -3.14
N PHE A 259 -3.61 3.33 -4.30
CA PHE A 259 -4.09 4.49 -5.06
C PHE A 259 -5.09 5.33 -4.27
N ASN A 260 -5.91 4.71 -3.42
CA ASN A 260 -6.86 5.40 -2.54
C ASN A 260 -6.16 6.27 -1.48
N LEU A 261 -5.04 5.78 -0.91
CA LEU A 261 -4.24 6.54 0.05
C LEU A 261 -3.64 7.79 -0.60
N LEU A 262 -3.05 7.62 -1.79
CA LEU A 262 -2.48 8.74 -2.55
C LEU A 262 -3.54 9.74 -2.99
N ALA A 263 -4.69 9.28 -3.50
CA ALA A 263 -5.79 10.16 -3.88
C ALA A 263 -6.35 10.93 -2.68
N SER A 264 -6.50 10.28 -1.52
CA SER A 264 -6.94 10.92 -0.27
C SER A 264 -6.04 12.09 0.10
N ALA A 265 -4.72 11.86 0.08
CA ALA A 265 -3.71 12.89 0.31
C ALA A 265 -3.74 14.03 -0.72
N ILE A 266 -3.76 13.68 -2.02
CA ILE A 266 -3.70 14.65 -3.11
C ILE A 266 -4.93 15.56 -3.11
N ARG A 267 -6.12 15.06 -2.73
CA ARG A 267 -7.35 15.87 -2.63
C ARG A 267 -7.22 17.06 -1.67
N HIS A 268 -6.31 16.99 -0.70
CA HIS A 268 -6.11 18.07 0.26
C HIS A 268 -5.10 19.13 -0.19
N LEU A 269 -4.42 18.91 -1.31
CA LEU A 269 -3.42 19.83 -1.87
C LEU A 269 -4.09 21.03 -2.57
N PRO A 270 -3.40 22.19 -2.63
CA PRO A 270 -3.85 23.30 -3.47
C PRO A 270 -3.86 22.87 -4.94
N GLU A 271 -4.79 23.43 -5.73
CA GLU A 271 -5.05 23.04 -7.12
C GLU A 271 -3.79 23.04 -7.99
N GLU A 272 -2.92 24.03 -7.81
CA GLU A 272 -1.65 24.18 -8.53
C GLU A 272 -0.69 23.00 -8.30
N ALA A 273 -0.74 22.38 -7.11
CA ALA A 273 0.13 21.26 -6.72
C ALA A 273 -0.45 19.90 -7.11
N VAL A 274 -1.75 19.79 -7.38
CA VAL A 274 -2.43 18.51 -7.64
C VAL A 274 -1.83 17.79 -8.85
N ASN A 275 -1.64 18.48 -9.97
CA ASN A 275 -1.09 17.86 -11.18
C ASN A 275 0.34 17.35 -10.96
N LEU A 276 1.19 18.15 -10.31
CA LEU A 276 2.54 17.73 -9.96
C LEU A 276 2.52 16.50 -9.04
N ALA A 277 1.69 16.53 -7.99
CA ALA A 277 1.56 15.42 -7.05
C ALA A 277 1.07 14.13 -7.72
N ILE A 278 0.13 14.21 -8.67
CA ILE A 278 -0.29 13.07 -9.48
C ILE A 278 0.88 12.51 -10.29
N THR A 279 1.64 13.38 -10.96
CA THR A 279 2.77 12.94 -11.79
C THR A 279 3.87 12.26 -10.98
N GLU A 280 4.21 12.82 -9.82
CA GLU A 280 5.18 12.23 -8.90
C GLU A 280 4.68 10.91 -8.32
N ALA A 281 3.45 10.90 -7.81
CA ALA A 281 2.84 9.69 -7.24
C ALA A 281 2.73 8.56 -8.27
N ALA A 282 2.42 8.88 -9.53
CA ALA A 282 2.36 7.90 -10.61
C ALA A 282 3.72 7.37 -11.03
N ALA A 283 4.77 8.21 -11.03
CA ALA A 283 6.14 7.77 -11.31
C ALA A 283 6.67 6.75 -10.29
N LEU A 284 6.04 6.68 -9.12
CA LEU A 284 6.37 5.75 -8.04
C LEU A 284 5.58 4.44 -8.09
N GLN A 285 4.59 4.35 -8.96
CA GLN A 285 3.80 3.13 -9.14
C GLN A 285 4.53 2.14 -10.03
N THR A 286 4.20 0.86 -9.87
CA THR A 286 4.70 -0.20 -10.75
C THR A 286 3.88 -0.23 -12.05
N GLY A 287 4.55 -0.19 -13.19
CA GLY A 287 3.92 -0.30 -14.52
C GLY A 287 4.00 1.00 -15.34
N PRO A 288 3.22 1.10 -16.42
CA PRO A 288 3.21 2.30 -17.27
C PRO A 288 2.69 3.52 -16.51
N ARG A 289 3.46 4.62 -16.55
CA ARG A 289 3.16 5.85 -15.82
C ARG A 289 1.80 6.43 -16.18
N LEU A 290 1.44 6.46 -17.46
CA LEU A 290 0.14 6.94 -17.94
C LEU A 290 -1.02 6.23 -17.23
N LEU A 291 -0.98 4.90 -17.15
CA LEU A 291 -2.04 4.10 -16.52
C LEU A 291 -2.13 4.38 -15.02
N ALA A 292 -0.99 4.61 -14.35
CA ALA A 292 -0.97 5.01 -12.94
C ALA A 292 -1.58 6.42 -12.74
N GLU A 293 -1.25 7.39 -13.60
CA GLU A 293 -1.85 8.73 -13.56
C GLU A 293 -3.37 8.68 -13.77
N VAL A 294 -3.83 7.95 -14.77
CA VAL A 294 -5.27 7.74 -15.05
C VAL A 294 -5.96 7.07 -13.86
N THR A 295 -5.32 6.06 -13.25
CA THR A 295 -5.87 5.37 -12.07
C THR A 295 -5.95 6.31 -10.87
N LEU A 296 -4.93 7.14 -10.61
CA LEU A 296 -4.96 8.14 -9.54
C LEU A 296 -6.09 9.16 -9.76
N ARG A 297 -6.21 9.70 -10.98
CA ARG A 297 -7.27 10.65 -11.33
C ARG A 297 -8.66 10.05 -11.14
N LEU A 298 -8.85 8.77 -11.50
CA LEU A 298 -10.11 8.07 -11.24
C LEU A 298 -10.41 7.98 -9.73
N HIS A 299 -9.42 7.68 -8.90
CA HIS A 299 -9.61 7.63 -7.45
C HIS A 299 -9.93 9.01 -6.87
N LEU A 300 -9.32 10.09 -7.39
CA LEU A 300 -9.66 11.45 -6.99
C LEU A 300 -11.11 11.79 -7.31
N VAL A 301 -11.58 11.49 -8.52
CA VAL A 301 -12.99 11.64 -8.90
C VAL A 301 -13.90 10.77 -8.02
N GLY A 302 -13.45 9.56 -7.64
CA GLY A 302 -14.18 8.69 -6.73
C GLY A 302 -14.33 9.21 -5.29
N LEU A 303 -13.52 10.22 -4.89
CA LEU A 303 -13.63 10.88 -3.60
C LEU A 303 -14.61 12.07 -3.62
N GLU A 304 -15.10 12.47 -4.80
CA GLU A 304 -16.13 13.51 -4.91
C GLU A 304 -17.47 13.03 -4.35
N PRO A 305 -18.29 13.94 -3.79
CA PRO A 305 -19.67 13.63 -3.47
C PRO A 305 -20.43 13.07 -4.68
N ILE A 306 -21.35 12.14 -4.44
CA ILE A 306 -22.11 11.44 -5.50
C ILE A 306 -22.77 12.43 -6.49
N HIS A 307 -23.28 13.57 -6.00
CA HIS A 307 -23.94 14.59 -6.83
C HIS A 307 -22.97 15.36 -7.77
N ARG A 308 -21.66 15.30 -7.53
CA ARG A 308 -20.61 15.92 -8.38
C ARG A 308 -19.86 14.89 -9.23
N PHE A 309 -19.93 13.62 -8.86
CA PHE A 309 -19.19 12.54 -9.52
C PHE A 309 -19.34 12.59 -11.04
N GLN A 310 -20.57 12.70 -11.56
CA GLN A 310 -20.80 12.69 -13.01
C GLN A 310 -20.08 13.83 -13.72
N GLN A 311 -20.15 15.05 -13.17
CA GLN A 311 -19.50 16.22 -13.75
C GLN A 311 -17.98 16.10 -13.70
N ALA A 312 -17.43 15.68 -12.54
CA ALA A 312 -16.00 15.50 -12.37
C ALA A 312 -15.45 14.38 -13.28
N TYR A 313 -16.20 13.30 -13.45
CA TYR A 313 -15.85 12.21 -14.35
C TYR A 313 -15.89 12.64 -15.82
N ALA A 314 -16.91 13.42 -16.22
CA ALA A 314 -16.99 13.96 -17.58
C ALA A 314 -15.77 14.84 -17.91
N GLN A 315 -15.41 15.75 -17.01
CA GLN A 315 -14.24 16.61 -17.15
C GLN A 315 -12.94 15.79 -17.24
N LEU A 316 -12.80 14.75 -16.41
CA LEU A 316 -11.65 13.85 -16.47
C LEU A 316 -11.57 13.12 -17.82
N ALA A 317 -12.67 12.51 -18.26
CA ALA A 317 -12.70 11.75 -19.50
C ALA A 317 -12.40 12.64 -20.72
N GLU A 318 -13.00 13.83 -20.77
CA GLU A 318 -12.76 14.81 -21.83
C GLU A 318 -11.32 15.33 -21.83
N HIS A 319 -10.76 15.62 -20.65
CA HIS A 319 -9.36 16.04 -20.51
C HIS A 319 -8.39 14.95 -20.99
N LEU A 320 -8.63 13.70 -20.61
CA LEU A 320 -7.80 12.57 -21.05
C LEU A 320 -7.95 12.30 -22.54
N ALA A 321 -9.16 12.40 -23.10
CA ALA A 321 -9.41 12.21 -24.53
C ALA A 321 -8.59 13.19 -25.39
N ARG A 322 -8.44 14.43 -24.94
CA ARG A 322 -7.64 15.47 -25.63
C ARG A 322 -6.13 15.38 -25.40
N SER A 323 -5.67 14.40 -24.61
CA SER A 323 -4.23 14.20 -24.37
C SER A 323 -3.60 13.39 -25.49
N GLY A 324 -2.27 13.48 -25.65
CA GLY A 324 -1.54 12.77 -26.71
C GLY A 324 -1.76 11.25 -26.71
N ASP A 325 -2.02 10.66 -25.54
CA ASP A 325 -2.28 9.22 -25.36
C ASP A 325 -3.76 8.94 -25.03
N GLY A 326 -4.68 9.79 -25.48
CA GLY A 326 -6.08 9.76 -25.06
C GLY A 326 -6.80 8.43 -25.33
N ALA A 327 -6.47 7.75 -26.43
CA ALA A 327 -7.03 6.43 -26.75
C ALA A 327 -6.66 5.36 -25.71
N GLU A 328 -5.41 5.35 -25.26
CA GLU A 328 -4.90 4.43 -24.23
C GLU A 328 -5.51 4.77 -22.87
N ALA A 329 -5.56 6.07 -22.53
CA ALA A 329 -6.14 6.55 -21.28
C ALA A 329 -7.63 6.20 -21.15
N LEU A 330 -8.43 6.45 -22.20
CA LEU A 330 -9.85 6.07 -22.21
C LEU A 330 -10.03 4.56 -22.17
N THR A 331 -9.23 3.79 -22.93
CA THR A 331 -9.27 2.32 -22.90
C THR A 331 -9.01 1.78 -21.48
N HIS A 332 -8.08 2.38 -20.75
CA HIS A 332 -7.81 2.03 -19.36
C HIS A 332 -8.98 2.38 -18.44
N LEU A 333 -9.61 3.55 -18.61
CA LEU A 333 -10.81 3.91 -17.85
C LEU A 333 -11.97 2.93 -18.09
N VAL A 334 -12.16 2.47 -19.34
CA VAL A 334 -13.15 1.43 -19.68
C VAL A 334 -12.87 0.15 -18.89
N ALA A 335 -11.60 -0.29 -18.82
CA ALA A 335 -11.22 -1.47 -18.06
C ALA A 335 -11.46 -1.32 -16.54
N LEU A 336 -11.43 -0.09 -16.01
CA LEU A 336 -11.66 0.21 -14.60
C LEU A 336 -13.13 0.40 -14.23
N LEU A 337 -14.07 0.48 -15.19
CA LEU A 337 -15.51 0.66 -14.91
C LEU A 337 -16.07 -0.36 -13.92
N ASN A 338 -15.60 -1.62 -14.01
CA ASN A 338 -16.06 -2.71 -13.14
C ASN A 338 -15.63 -2.54 -11.68
N ARG A 339 -14.62 -1.70 -11.41
CA ARG A 339 -14.16 -1.39 -10.05
C ARG A 339 -15.03 -0.34 -9.37
N LEU A 340 -15.92 0.32 -10.10
CA LEU A 340 -16.90 1.25 -9.52
C LEU A 340 -18.00 0.43 -8.82
N PRO A 341 -18.18 0.60 -7.50
CA PRO A 341 -19.08 -0.25 -6.71
C PRO A 341 -20.55 0.06 -6.98
N ASP A 342 -20.89 1.34 -7.23
CA ASP A 342 -22.26 1.78 -7.42
C ASP A 342 -22.74 1.59 -8.89
N PRO A 343 -23.87 0.90 -9.12
CA PRO A 343 -24.45 0.70 -10.45
C PRO A 343 -24.77 1.99 -11.23
N GLY A 344 -25.27 3.03 -10.54
CA GLY A 344 -25.64 4.30 -11.16
C GLY A 344 -24.41 5.11 -11.57
N VAL A 345 -23.40 5.15 -10.70
CA VAL A 345 -22.08 5.72 -10.96
C VAL A 345 -21.41 5.02 -12.15
N ARG A 346 -21.49 3.69 -12.23
CA ARG A 346 -20.96 2.91 -13.37
C ARG A 346 -21.64 3.27 -14.68
N GLN A 347 -22.97 3.42 -14.68
CA GLN A 347 -23.73 3.83 -15.86
C GLN A 347 -23.37 5.25 -16.28
N ALA A 348 -23.27 6.19 -15.33
CA ALA A 348 -22.86 7.57 -15.61
C ALA A 348 -21.46 7.62 -16.22
N ALA A 349 -20.49 6.95 -15.60
CA ALA A 349 -19.13 6.83 -16.12
C ALA A 349 -19.09 6.24 -17.53
N PHE A 350 -19.86 5.18 -17.80
CA PHE A 350 -19.96 4.57 -19.14
C PHE A 350 -20.44 5.57 -20.19
N ARG A 351 -21.48 6.35 -19.87
CA ARG A 351 -22.01 7.38 -20.77
C ARG A 351 -21.01 8.49 -21.05
N GLU A 352 -20.35 9.00 -20.02
CA GLU A 352 -19.37 10.05 -20.21
C GLU A 352 -18.12 9.57 -20.97
N LEU A 353 -17.69 8.31 -20.80
CA LEU A 353 -16.66 7.72 -21.66
C LEU A 353 -17.10 7.63 -23.12
N THR A 354 -18.34 7.25 -23.36
CA THR A 354 -18.90 7.17 -24.71
C THR A 354 -18.92 8.54 -25.39
N ARG A 355 -19.23 9.60 -24.64
CA ARG A 355 -19.17 10.99 -25.16
C ARG A 355 -17.73 11.47 -25.38
N ALA A 356 -16.83 11.16 -24.46
CA ALA A 356 -15.43 11.58 -24.52
C ALA A 356 -14.70 11.05 -25.76
N VAL A 357 -15.17 9.95 -26.36
CA VAL A 357 -14.65 9.43 -27.64
C VAL A 357 -14.66 10.49 -28.74
N HIS A 358 -15.65 11.38 -28.78
CA HIS A 358 -15.73 12.44 -29.79
C HIS A 358 -14.64 13.52 -29.63
N ALA A 359 -13.95 13.55 -28.50
CA ALA A 359 -12.85 14.47 -28.25
C ALA A 359 -11.48 13.87 -28.61
N LEU A 360 -11.41 12.64 -29.13
CA LEU A 360 -10.19 12.04 -29.65
C LEU A 360 -9.85 12.62 -31.03
N ASP A 361 -8.55 12.78 -31.30
CA ASP A 361 -8.05 13.32 -32.57
C ASP A 361 -8.19 12.37 -33.76
N SER A 362 -8.51 11.09 -33.52
CA SER A 362 -8.63 10.04 -34.54
C SER A 362 -9.91 9.22 -34.37
N THR A 363 -10.65 9.05 -35.47
CA THR A 363 -11.84 8.20 -35.53
C THR A 363 -11.48 6.72 -35.36
N GLU A 364 -10.31 6.28 -35.84
CA GLU A 364 -9.82 4.91 -35.64
C GLU A 364 -9.60 4.61 -34.14
N SER A 365 -8.97 5.56 -33.43
CA SER A 365 -8.82 5.49 -31.98
C SER A 365 -10.18 5.47 -31.28
N GLY A 366 -11.12 6.31 -31.73
CA GLY A 366 -12.49 6.31 -31.23
C GLY A 366 -13.21 4.98 -31.42
N ALA A 367 -13.08 4.37 -32.59
CA ALA A 367 -13.63 3.05 -32.89
C ALA A 367 -13.01 1.95 -32.01
N ALA A 368 -11.70 2.03 -31.73
CA ALA A 368 -11.04 1.10 -30.80
C ALA A 368 -11.61 1.20 -29.37
N VAL A 369 -11.78 2.43 -28.86
CA VAL A 369 -12.37 2.67 -27.52
C VAL A 369 -13.84 2.22 -27.48
N LEU A 370 -14.63 2.53 -28.52
CA LEU A 370 -16.05 2.12 -28.58
C LEU A 370 -16.21 0.59 -28.65
N ARG A 371 -15.33 -0.14 -29.35
CA ARG A 371 -15.32 -1.60 -29.30
C ARG A 371 -15.05 -2.13 -27.90
N ARG A 372 -14.17 -1.48 -27.13
CA ARG A 372 -13.92 -1.85 -25.72
C ARG A 372 -15.12 -1.54 -24.84
N LEU A 373 -15.79 -0.40 -25.04
CA LEU A 373 -17.06 -0.08 -24.37
C LEU A 373 -18.15 -1.11 -24.69
N ALA A 374 -18.28 -1.52 -25.96
CA ALA A 374 -19.20 -2.59 -26.34
C ALA A 374 -18.89 -3.90 -25.60
N GLY A 375 -17.60 -4.28 -25.49
CA GLY A 375 -17.18 -5.43 -24.69
C GLY A 375 -17.47 -5.31 -23.18
N ALA A 376 -17.62 -4.09 -22.67
CA ALA A 376 -17.95 -3.83 -21.26
C ALA A 376 -19.46 -3.79 -20.96
N LEU A 377 -20.33 -3.87 -21.98
CA LEU A 377 -21.79 -3.89 -21.83
C LEU A 377 -22.31 -4.97 -20.86
N PRO A 378 -21.79 -6.21 -20.84
CA PRO A 378 -22.25 -7.24 -19.90
C PRO A 378 -22.08 -6.85 -18.42
N HIS A 379 -21.13 -5.97 -18.12
CA HIS A 379 -20.88 -5.49 -16.76
C HIS A 379 -21.80 -4.34 -16.32
N GLN A 380 -22.61 -3.82 -17.23
CA GLN A 380 -23.65 -2.85 -16.88
C GLN A 380 -24.85 -3.57 -16.23
N PRO A 381 -25.60 -2.89 -15.35
CA PRO A 381 -26.83 -3.44 -14.77
C PRO A 381 -27.82 -3.82 -15.86
N ALA A 382 -28.48 -4.98 -15.72
CA ALA A 382 -29.37 -5.52 -16.75
C ALA A 382 -30.44 -4.51 -17.22
N ALA A 383 -30.98 -3.71 -16.30
CA ALA A 383 -32.00 -2.70 -16.58
C ALA A 383 -31.56 -1.57 -17.53
N VAL A 384 -30.24 -1.32 -17.65
CA VAL A 384 -29.70 -0.19 -18.42
C VAL A 384 -28.83 -0.62 -19.60
N ARG A 385 -28.53 -1.92 -19.74
CA ARG A 385 -27.69 -2.46 -20.82
C ARG A 385 -28.14 -2.00 -22.20
N TYR A 386 -29.44 -2.05 -22.47
CA TYR A 386 -30.00 -1.61 -23.76
C TYR A 386 -29.76 -0.14 -24.03
N LEU A 387 -29.99 0.73 -23.04
CA LEU A 387 -29.72 2.16 -23.17
C LEU A 387 -28.22 2.41 -23.41
N CYS A 388 -27.34 1.72 -22.69
CA CYS A 388 -25.90 1.81 -22.92
C CYS A 388 -25.50 1.31 -24.32
N SER A 389 -26.17 0.28 -24.87
CA SER A 389 -25.96 -0.16 -26.25
C SER A 389 -26.36 0.91 -27.25
N LEU A 390 -27.48 1.60 -27.03
CA LEU A 390 -27.90 2.72 -27.88
C LEU A 390 -26.92 3.90 -27.79
N ASP A 391 -26.38 4.21 -26.62
CA ASP A 391 -25.37 5.24 -26.43
C ASP A 391 -24.10 4.94 -27.28
N VAL A 392 -23.63 3.68 -27.31
CA VAL A 392 -22.48 3.26 -28.15
C VAL A 392 -22.81 3.34 -29.64
N LEU A 393 -24.01 2.91 -30.06
CA LEU A 393 -24.43 2.98 -31.46
C LEU A 393 -24.55 4.43 -31.95
N ALA A 394 -25.06 5.32 -31.10
CA ALA A 394 -25.14 6.75 -31.40
C ALA A 394 -23.74 7.37 -31.58
N ALA A 395 -22.80 7.04 -30.69
CA ALA A 395 -21.43 7.51 -30.83
C ALA A 395 -20.72 6.94 -32.06
N ALA A 396 -21.00 5.68 -32.44
CA ALA A 396 -20.44 5.07 -33.63
C ALA A 396 -20.88 5.75 -34.94
N ALA A 397 -22.01 6.49 -34.93
CA ALA A 397 -22.52 7.17 -36.12
C ALA A 397 -21.63 8.31 -36.62
N SER A 398 -20.72 8.83 -35.79
CA SER A 398 -19.75 9.86 -36.21
C SER A 398 -18.45 9.28 -36.80
N LEU A 399 -18.31 7.95 -36.86
CA LEU A 399 -17.11 7.29 -37.38
C LEU A 399 -17.17 7.14 -38.90
N PHE A 400 -16.02 6.83 -39.53
CA PHE A 400 -16.03 6.38 -40.91
C PHE A 400 -16.75 5.03 -41.03
N PRO A 401 -17.47 4.75 -42.14
CA PRO A 401 -18.23 3.52 -42.28
C PRO A 401 -17.42 2.22 -42.08
N SER A 402 -16.14 2.21 -42.50
CA SER A 402 -15.22 1.08 -42.30
C SER A 402 -14.91 0.79 -40.82
N GLU A 403 -14.92 1.82 -39.98
CA GLU A 403 -14.66 1.75 -38.54
C GLU A 403 -15.96 1.51 -37.75
N GLN A 404 -17.06 2.07 -38.24
CA GLN A 404 -18.40 1.96 -37.67
C GLN A 404 -18.89 0.50 -37.65
N ILE A 405 -18.71 -0.25 -38.75
CA ILE A 405 -19.20 -1.63 -38.88
C ILE A 405 -18.65 -2.56 -37.78
N PRO A 406 -17.33 -2.61 -37.50
CA PRO A 406 -16.79 -3.39 -36.38
C PRO A 406 -17.35 -3.01 -35.00
N VAL A 407 -17.64 -1.74 -34.76
CA VAL A 407 -18.25 -1.28 -33.49
C VAL A 407 -19.68 -1.80 -33.37
N ILE A 408 -20.50 -1.65 -34.42
CA ILE A 408 -21.89 -2.12 -34.42
C ILE A 408 -21.92 -3.65 -34.25
N ALA A 409 -21.04 -4.37 -34.94
CA ALA A 409 -20.92 -5.83 -34.79
C ALA A 409 -20.58 -6.25 -33.36
N ALA A 410 -19.71 -5.50 -32.67
CA ALA A 410 -19.38 -5.75 -31.27
C ALA A 410 -20.58 -5.53 -30.34
N VAL A 411 -21.41 -4.50 -30.58
CA VAL A 411 -22.66 -4.27 -29.82
C VAL A 411 -23.66 -5.40 -30.08
N ARG A 412 -23.84 -5.77 -31.35
CA ARG A 412 -24.73 -6.87 -31.77
C ARG A 412 -24.39 -8.18 -31.05
N ALA A 413 -23.10 -8.50 -30.90
CA ALA A 413 -22.64 -9.69 -30.21
C ALA A 413 -23.08 -9.76 -28.73
N GLN A 414 -23.36 -8.61 -28.10
CA GLN A 414 -23.81 -8.54 -26.71
C GLN A 414 -25.34 -8.60 -26.55
N ALA A 415 -26.12 -8.61 -27.63
CA ALA A 415 -27.58 -8.52 -27.57
C ALA A 415 -28.23 -9.67 -26.78
N VAL A 416 -27.64 -10.86 -26.80
CA VAL A 416 -28.11 -12.03 -26.04
C VAL A 416 -28.12 -11.79 -24.53
N ALA A 417 -27.28 -10.87 -24.02
CA ALA A 417 -27.25 -10.49 -22.61
C ALA A 417 -28.38 -9.54 -22.19
N ILE A 418 -29.34 -9.25 -23.09
CA ILE A 418 -30.47 -8.33 -22.90
C ILE A 418 -31.79 -9.06 -23.24
N PRO A 419 -32.28 -9.95 -22.35
CA PRO A 419 -33.28 -10.97 -22.70
C PRO A 419 -34.61 -10.44 -23.24
N ASN A 420 -35.02 -9.21 -22.89
CA ASN A 420 -36.30 -8.62 -23.33
C ASN A 420 -36.18 -7.71 -24.56
N GLN A 421 -34.97 -7.33 -24.97
CA GLN A 421 -34.73 -6.35 -26.05
C GLN A 421 -33.69 -6.85 -27.07
N ALA A 422 -33.28 -8.12 -26.98
CA ALA A 422 -32.28 -8.72 -27.86
C ALA A 422 -32.67 -8.62 -29.34
N ALA A 423 -33.90 -9.01 -29.69
CA ALA A 423 -34.37 -8.99 -31.08
C ALA A 423 -34.41 -7.57 -31.67
N GLU A 424 -34.88 -6.60 -30.88
CA GLU A 424 -34.92 -5.19 -31.30
C GLU A 424 -33.50 -4.64 -31.51
N LEU A 425 -32.58 -4.92 -30.58
CA LEU A 425 -31.19 -4.47 -30.70
C LEU A 425 -30.49 -5.11 -31.91
N ILE A 426 -30.71 -6.39 -32.16
CA ILE A 426 -30.16 -7.09 -33.33
C ILE A 426 -30.66 -6.46 -34.62
N ALA A 427 -31.97 -6.22 -34.74
CA ALA A 427 -32.55 -5.59 -35.93
C ALA A 427 -31.95 -4.19 -36.17
N ARG A 428 -31.85 -3.36 -35.12
CA ARG A 428 -31.21 -2.04 -35.20
C ARG A 428 -29.75 -2.11 -35.63
N CYS A 429 -28.99 -3.07 -35.12
CA CYS A 429 -27.60 -3.28 -35.52
C CYS A 429 -27.49 -3.71 -36.99
N ASP A 430 -28.36 -4.61 -37.46
CA ASP A 430 -28.35 -5.11 -38.83
C ASP A 430 -28.69 -3.98 -39.83
N ASP A 431 -29.69 -3.15 -39.52
CA ASP A 431 -30.04 -1.96 -40.30
C ASP A 431 -28.90 -0.93 -40.35
N ALA A 432 -28.22 -0.71 -39.23
CA ALA A 432 -27.09 0.20 -39.15
C ALA A 432 -25.87 -0.31 -39.94
N ILE A 433 -25.59 -1.62 -39.90
CA ILE A 433 -24.53 -2.24 -40.72
C ILE A 433 -24.85 -2.12 -42.22
N ALA A 434 -26.11 -2.36 -42.62
CA ALA A 434 -26.53 -2.21 -44.01
C ALA A 434 -26.33 -0.77 -44.49
N THR A 435 -26.72 0.20 -43.67
CA THR A 435 -26.55 1.64 -43.95
C THR A 435 -25.07 2.01 -44.12
N ALA A 436 -24.22 1.62 -43.17
CA ALA A 436 -22.78 1.87 -43.23
C ALA A 436 -22.13 1.19 -44.45
N SER A 437 -22.54 -0.03 -44.78
CA SER A 437 -22.02 -0.76 -45.95
C SER A 437 -22.36 -0.08 -47.27
N MET A 438 -23.59 0.46 -47.40
CA MET A 438 -23.98 1.26 -48.56
C MET A 438 -23.15 2.53 -48.67
N MET A 439 -22.95 3.26 -47.56
CA MET A 439 -22.10 4.46 -47.53
C MET A 439 -20.66 4.13 -47.95
N LEU A 440 -20.08 3.06 -47.40
CA LEU A 440 -18.74 2.61 -47.77
C LEU A 440 -18.63 2.32 -49.27
N ALA A 441 -19.60 1.61 -49.86
CA ALA A 441 -19.62 1.33 -51.29
C ALA A 441 -19.70 2.60 -52.15
N THR A 442 -20.46 3.62 -51.71
CA THR A 442 -20.52 4.91 -52.42
C THR A 442 -19.21 5.70 -52.36
N VAL A 443 -18.53 5.68 -51.21
CA VAL A 443 -17.22 6.33 -51.04
C VAL A 443 -16.17 5.63 -51.90
N SER A 444 -16.12 4.29 -51.89
CA SER A 444 -15.17 3.52 -52.69
C SER A 444 -15.33 3.72 -54.20
N ARG A 445 -16.57 3.88 -54.71
CA ARG A 445 -16.81 4.19 -56.13
C ARG A 445 -16.27 5.57 -56.51
N ARG A 446 -16.51 6.61 -55.69
CA ARG A 446 -16.00 7.96 -55.96
C ARG A 446 -14.48 8.07 -56.00
N TYR A 447 -13.78 7.21 -55.25
CA TYR A 447 -12.31 7.13 -55.28
C TYR A 447 -11.76 6.38 -56.50
N MET A 448 -12.55 5.53 -57.15
CA MET A 448 -12.15 4.83 -58.38
C MET A 448 -12.45 5.63 -59.65
N ASP A 449 -13.37 6.60 -59.56
CA ASP A 449 -13.77 7.50 -60.66
C ASP A 449 -12.95 8.82 -60.70
N MET A 450 -12.05 9.05 -59.74
CA MET A 450 -11.04 10.13 -59.74
C MET A 450 -9.66 9.56 -60.06
#